data_AF-A0A381MY69-F1
#
_entry.id   AF-A0A381MY69-F1
#
_cell.length_a   1.000
_cell.length_b   1.000
_cell.length_c   1.000
_cell.angle_alpha   90.00
_cell.angle_beta   90.00
_cell.angle_gamma   90.00
#
_symmetry.space_group_name_H-M   'P 1'
#
loop_
_entity.id
_entity.type
_entity.pdbx_description
1 polymer ?
#
loop_
_entity_poly.entity_id
_entity_poly.type
_entity_poly.pdbx_seq_one_letter_code
_entity_poly.pdbx_strand_id
1 'polypeptide(L)'
;MESGLLLTILGTTTYSNILKKNYIAFASEHAAVSSSGKDHKYWVDIGNYDAVRDYNDEHLRNREVSDLYPEDKRWSWDWDGNDNRNEFERQRILSDQMKLAATFGIGATILNHMVSAIDALYLKRISQNKTLSMETWCQSETGSLGYTLTLRF
;
A
#
# COMPACT_ATOMS: atom_id res chain seq x y z
N MET A 1 11.95 -8.02 -12.07
CA MET A 1 11.89 -7.43 -10.71
C MET A 1 10.66 -6.55 -10.53
N GLU A 2 10.40 -5.62 -11.45
CA GLU A 2 9.25 -4.70 -11.38
C GLU A 2 7.89 -5.39 -11.20
N SER A 3 7.58 -6.42 -12.00
CA SER A 3 6.31 -7.16 -11.86
C SER A 3 6.13 -7.79 -10.48
N GLY A 4 7.20 -8.21 -9.82
CA GLY A 4 7.14 -8.74 -8.45
C GLY A 4 6.84 -7.67 -7.41
N LEU A 5 7.42 -6.47 -7.57
CA LEU A 5 7.12 -5.31 -6.72
C LEU A 5 5.65 -4.89 -6.88
N LEU A 6 5.17 -4.80 -8.12
CA LEU A 6 3.78 -4.46 -8.42
C LEU A 6 2.80 -5.49 -7.84
N LEU A 7 3.07 -6.78 -8.02
CA LEU A 7 2.25 -7.85 -7.43
C LEU A 7 2.23 -7.77 -5.91
N THR A 8 3.37 -7.47 -5.27
CA THR A 8 3.45 -7.28 -3.82
C THR A 8 2.61 -6.10 -3.37
N ILE A 9 2.74 -4.93 -4.02
CA ILE A 9 1.96 -3.73 -3.70
C ILE A 9 0.46 -4.01 -3.82
N LEU A 10 0.03 -4.65 -4.91
CA LEU A 10 -1.37 -5.01 -5.14
C LEU A 10 -1.89 -5.98 -4.08
N GLY A 11 -1.12 -7.04 -3.79
CA GLY A 11 -1.47 -8.04 -2.78
C GLY A 11 -1.60 -7.43 -1.39
N THR A 12 -0.60 -6.66 -0.97
CA THR A 12 -0.58 -6.02 0.35
C THR A 12 -1.67 -4.96 0.50
N THR A 13 -1.92 -4.16 -0.54
CA THR A 13 -3.02 -3.17 -0.54
C THR A 13 -4.38 -3.86 -0.43
N THR A 14 -4.57 -4.94 -1.19
CA THR A 14 -5.81 -5.72 -1.15
C THR A 14 -6.02 -6.34 0.23
N TYR A 15 -4.96 -6.93 0.80
CA TYR A 15 -5.01 -7.55 2.12
C TYR A 15 -5.27 -6.53 3.24
N SER A 16 -4.64 -5.35 3.18
CA SER A 16 -4.94 -4.23 4.08
C SER A 16 -6.41 -3.85 4.06
N ASN A 17 -7.02 -3.76 2.86
CA ASN A 17 -8.43 -3.44 2.70
C ASN A 17 -9.37 -4.55 3.21
N ILE A 18 -8.98 -5.82 3.09
CA ILE A 18 -9.71 -6.95 3.65
C ILE A 18 -9.69 -6.86 5.19
N LEU A 19 -8.50 -6.70 5.79
CA LEU A 19 -8.36 -6.51 7.23
C LEU A 19 -9.19 -5.32 7.72
N LYS A 20 -9.23 -4.23 6.94
CA LYS A 20 -10.06 -3.07 7.25
C LYS A 20 -11.54 -3.39 7.33
N LYS A 21 -12.07 -4.11 6.34
CA LYS A 21 -13.47 -4.53 6.36
C LYS A 21 -13.76 -5.46 7.53
N ASN A 22 -12.83 -6.36 7.84
CA ASN A 22 -12.97 -7.34 8.91
C ASN A 22 -13.03 -6.65 10.28
N TYR A 23 -12.07 -5.76 10.61
CA TYR A 23 -12.09 -5.09 11.91
C TYR A 23 -13.32 -4.16 12.05
N ILE A 24 -13.80 -3.55 10.97
CA ILE A 24 -15.02 -2.71 11.00
C ILE A 24 -16.25 -3.56 11.30
N ALA A 25 -16.38 -4.71 10.63
CA ALA A 25 -17.48 -5.64 10.88
C ALA A 25 -17.42 -6.19 12.31
N PHE A 26 -16.23 -6.59 12.76
CA PHE A 26 -15.97 -7.08 14.10
C PHE A 26 -16.36 -6.06 15.18
N ALA A 27 -15.96 -4.79 15.03
CA ALA A 27 -16.37 -3.73 15.94
C ALA A 27 -17.89 -3.46 15.89
N SER A 28 -18.52 -3.61 14.72
CA SER A 28 -19.98 -3.43 14.61
C SER A 28 -20.75 -4.49 15.41
N GLU A 29 -20.19 -5.69 15.53
CA GLU A 29 -20.74 -6.80 16.30
C GLU A 29 -20.44 -6.67 17.81
N HIS A 30 -19.18 -6.42 18.17
CA HIS A 30 -18.70 -6.49 19.55
C HIS A 30 -18.68 -5.14 20.30
N ALA A 31 -18.82 -4.02 19.59
CA ALA A 31 -18.82 -2.67 20.18
C ALA A 31 -20.05 -1.84 19.80
N ALA A 32 -21.03 -2.45 19.12
CA ALA A 32 -22.26 -1.83 18.65
C ALA A 32 -22.06 -0.52 17.84
N VAL A 33 -20.93 -0.40 17.12
CA VAL A 33 -20.60 0.83 16.37
C VAL A 33 -21.32 0.92 15.03
N SER A 34 -21.60 2.14 14.59
CA SER A 34 -22.01 2.41 13.21
C SER A 34 -20.79 2.39 12.27
N SER A 35 -20.78 1.46 11.32
CA SER A 35 -19.69 1.25 10.34
C SER A 35 -19.50 2.37 9.30
N SER A 36 -20.45 3.30 9.17
CA SER A 36 -20.45 4.31 8.10
C SER A 36 -20.04 5.72 8.57
N GLY A 37 -19.38 6.45 7.67
CA GLY A 37 -19.04 7.87 7.87
C GLY A 37 -18.01 8.13 8.98
N LYS A 38 -17.14 7.14 9.24
CA LYS A 38 -16.05 7.22 10.22
C LYS A 38 -14.72 7.46 9.53
N ASP A 39 -13.94 8.39 10.07
CA ASP A 39 -12.57 8.62 9.63
C ASP A 39 -11.62 7.64 10.32
N HIS A 40 -10.33 7.76 10.03
CA HIS A 40 -9.34 6.86 10.63
C HIS A 40 -9.16 7.09 12.13
N LYS A 41 -9.21 8.34 12.59
CA LYS A 41 -9.06 8.70 14.01
C LYS A 41 -10.11 7.99 14.86
N TYR A 42 -11.38 7.98 14.43
CA TYR A 42 -12.42 7.23 15.13
C TYR A 42 -12.04 5.77 15.39
N TRP A 43 -11.55 5.06 14.37
CA TRP A 43 -11.16 3.65 14.53
C TRP A 43 -9.94 3.45 15.43
N VAL A 44 -9.07 4.45 15.53
CA VAL A 44 -7.97 4.45 16.50
C VAL A 44 -8.51 4.65 17.90
N ASP A 45 -9.36 5.65 18.10
CA ASP A 45 -9.91 6.03 19.40
C ASP A 45 -10.73 4.88 20.01
N ILE A 46 -11.61 4.22 19.26
CA ILE A 46 -12.38 3.08 19.81
C ILE A 46 -11.48 1.90 20.21
N GLY A 47 -10.28 1.77 19.62
CA GLY A 47 -9.33 0.74 20.02
C GLY A 47 -8.69 1.02 21.38
N ASN A 48 -8.67 2.28 21.82
CA ASN A 48 -7.97 2.74 23.02
C ASN A 48 -8.85 2.77 24.28
N TYR A 49 -10.18 2.78 24.14
CA TYR A 49 -11.13 2.93 25.26
C TYR A 49 -12.25 1.90 25.16
N ASP A 50 -12.70 1.39 26.31
CA ASP A 50 -13.77 0.38 26.38
C ASP A 50 -15.14 0.97 25.98
N ALA A 51 -15.43 2.22 26.36
CA ALA A 51 -16.63 2.92 25.93
C ALA A 51 -16.38 4.38 25.53
N VAL A 52 -17.32 4.97 24.77
CA VAL A 52 -17.29 6.40 24.40
C VAL A 52 -17.24 7.33 25.61
N ARG A 53 -17.85 6.92 26.73
CA ARG A 53 -17.83 7.69 27.98
C ARG A 53 -16.44 7.78 28.58
N ASP A 54 -15.68 6.70 28.54
CA ASP A 54 -14.31 6.68 29.07
C ASP A 54 -13.43 7.67 28.31
N TYR A 55 -13.55 7.67 26.98
CA TYR A 55 -12.90 8.65 26.11
C TYR A 55 -13.33 10.07 26.45
N ASN A 56 -14.63 10.34 26.48
CA ASN A 56 -15.16 11.69 26.73
C ASN A 56 -14.77 12.21 28.12
N ASP A 57 -14.84 11.37 29.15
CA ASP A 57 -14.48 11.72 30.52
C ASP A 57 -12.99 12.07 30.64
N GLU A 58 -12.11 11.37 29.91
CA GLU A 58 -10.69 11.72 29.84
C GLU A 58 -10.47 13.08 29.17
N HIS A 59 -11.08 13.32 28.01
CA HIS A 59 -10.93 14.57 27.28
C HIS A 59 -11.53 15.75 28.06
N LEU A 60 -12.63 15.54 28.80
CA LEU A 60 -13.20 16.53 29.72
C LEU A 60 -12.23 16.89 30.85
N ARG A 61 -11.56 15.90 31.46
CA ARG A 61 -10.50 16.16 32.46
C ARG A 61 -9.34 16.96 31.88
N ASN A 62 -9.01 16.72 30.61
CA ASN A 62 -7.94 17.42 29.87
C ASN A 62 -8.37 18.76 29.25
N ARG A 63 -9.66 19.14 29.36
CA ARG A 63 -10.26 20.34 28.75
C ARG A 63 -10.27 20.33 27.22
N GLU A 64 -10.29 19.16 26.60
CA GLU A 64 -10.31 18.91 25.16
C GLU A 64 -11.76 18.81 24.65
N VAL A 65 -12.57 19.85 24.92
CA VAL A 65 -14.02 19.84 24.65
C VAL A 65 -14.38 19.77 23.17
N SER A 66 -13.47 20.13 22.26
CA SER A 66 -13.68 20.06 20.81
C SER A 66 -13.63 18.65 20.26
N ASP A 67 -13.05 17.71 21.01
CA ASP A 67 -12.67 16.39 20.53
C ASP A 67 -13.62 15.29 21.04
N LEU A 68 -14.68 15.70 21.76
CA LEU A 68 -15.70 14.80 22.31
C LEU A 68 -16.56 14.17 21.22
N TYR A 69 -16.87 12.89 21.40
CA TYR A 69 -17.85 12.21 20.57
C TYR A 69 -19.26 12.36 21.14
N PRO A 70 -20.28 12.58 20.29
CA PRO A 70 -21.67 12.53 20.72
C PRO A 70 -22.04 11.15 21.28
N GLU A 71 -22.76 11.10 22.40
CA GLU A 71 -23.33 9.86 22.95
C GLU A 71 -24.63 9.48 22.24
N ASP A 72 -24.54 9.20 20.93
CA ASP A 72 -25.66 8.73 20.11
C ASP A 72 -25.33 7.38 19.45
N LYS A 73 -26.33 6.74 18.82
CA LYS A 73 -26.15 5.46 18.11
C LYS A 73 -25.19 5.53 16.92
N ARG A 74 -24.85 6.74 16.45
CA ARG A 74 -23.98 6.93 15.31
C ARG A 74 -22.52 6.94 15.75
N TRP A 75 -22.18 7.55 16.88
CA TRP A 75 -20.79 7.76 17.32
C TRP A 75 -20.39 6.93 18.54
N SER A 76 -21.34 6.50 19.36
CA SER A 76 -21.03 5.70 20.55
C SER A 76 -20.47 4.33 20.19
N TRP A 77 -19.63 3.83 21.09
CA TRP A 77 -19.19 2.45 21.15
C TRP A 77 -19.18 2.00 22.60
N ASP A 78 -19.33 0.70 22.80
CA ASP A 78 -19.26 0.03 24.10
C ASP A 78 -18.82 -1.41 23.86
N TRP A 79 -17.55 -1.71 24.14
CA TRP A 79 -16.97 -3.04 23.92
C TRP A 79 -17.55 -4.05 24.91
N ASP A 80 -18.04 -5.18 24.40
CA ASP A 80 -18.54 -6.29 25.20
C ASP A 80 -17.45 -7.03 26.00
N GLY A 81 -16.17 -6.80 25.67
CA GLY A 81 -15.03 -7.32 26.42
C GLY A 81 -13.68 -6.79 25.94
N ASN A 82 -12.73 -6.68 26.89
CA ASN A 82 -11.36 -6.22 26.61
C ASN A 82 -10.64 -7.11 25.59
N ASP A 83 -10.89 -8.41 25.59
CA ASP A 83 -10.29 -9.35 24.61
C ASP A 83 -10.75 -9.05 23.18
N ASN A 84 -12.02 -8.68 23.00
CA ASN A 84 -12.55 -8.30 21.69
C ASN A 84 -11.96 -6.95 21.25
N ARG A 85 -11.86 -5.96 22.14
CA ARG A 85 -11.17 -4.69 21.84
C ARG A 85 -9.72 -4.92 21.40
N ASN A 86 -8.98 -5.77 22.10
CA ASN A 86 -7.59 -6.10 21.77
C ASN A 86 -7.49 -6.82 20.40
N GLU A 87 -8.40 -7.75 20.11
CA GLU A 87 -8.44 -8.44 18.82
C GLU A 87 -8.75 -7.47 17.68
N PHE A 88 -9.70 -6.56 17.88
CA PHE A 88 -9.95 -5.45 16.96
C PHE A 88 -8.70 -4.61 16.73
N GLU A 89 -8.02 -4.18 17.80
CA GLU A 89 -6.84 -3.32 17.73
C GLU A 89 -5.73 -4.02 16.94
N ARG A 90 -5.50 -5.30 17.20
CA ARG A 90 -4.54 -6.13 16.48
C ARG A 90 -4.82 -6.17 14.99
N GLN A 91 -6.07 -6.39 14.59
CA GLN A 91 -6.47 -6.39 13.17
C GLN A 91 -6.34 -5.01 12.53
N ARG A 92 -6.69 -3.94 13.25
CA ARG A 92 -6.54 -2.55 12.79
C ARG A 92 -5.08 -2.19 12.55
N ILE A 93 -4.22 -2.44 13.54
CA ILE A 93 -2.77 -2.19 13.43
C ILE A 93 -2.18 -2.98 12.27
N LEU A 94 -2.56 -4.25 12.11
CA LEU A 94 -2.09 -5.05 10.98
C LEU A 94 -2.54 -4.46 9.63
N SER A 95 -3.79 -3.99 9.52
CA SER A 95 -4.28 -3.30 8.31
C SER A 95 -3.43 -2.06 7.98
N ASP A 96 -3.12 -1.24 8.99
CA ASP A 96 -2.31 -0.03 8.84
C ASP A 96 -0.86 -0.36 8.45
N GLN A 97 -0.27 -1.39 9.07
CA GLN A 97 1.08 -1.88 8.73
C GLN A 97 1.14 -2.38 7.28
N MET A 98 0.13 -3.12 6.81
CA MET A 98 0.05 -3.56 5.42
C MET A 98 -0.07 -2.36 4.47
N LYS A 99 -0.91 -1.37 4.79
CA LYS A 99 -1.02 -0.14 3.98
C LYS A 99 0.32 0.61 3.90
N LEU A 100 1.04 0.68 5.02
CA LEU A 100 2.36 1.29 5.09
C LEU A 100 3.38 0.50 4.25
N ALA A 101 3.39 -0.82 4.35
CA ALA A 101 4.27 -1.68 3.55
C ALA A 101 4.02 -1.52 2.04
N ALA A 102 2.76 -1.43 1.61
CA ALA A 102 2.43 -1.13 0.21
C ALA A 102 2.97 0.24 -0.23
N THR A 103 2.88 1.25 0.64
CA THR A 103 3.43 2.59 0.39
C THR A 103 4.95 2.56 0.23
N PHE A 104 5.67 1.81 1.08
CA PHE A 104 7.11 1.58 0.90
C PHE A 104 7.42 0.83 -0.40
N GLY A 105 6.58 -0.13 -0.80
CA GLY A 105 6.72 -0.82 -2.09
C GLY A 105 6.66 0.12 -3.30
N ILE A 106 5.78 1.13 -3.26
CA ILE A 106 5.74 2.18 -4.29
C ILE A 106 7.07 2.95 -4.32
N GLY A 107 7.58 3.35 -3.16
CA GLY A 107 8.89 4.00 -3.04
C GLY A 107 10.04 3.13 -3.60
N ALA A 108 10.03 1.83 -3.30
CA ALA A 108 11.01 0.88 -3.83
C ALA A 108 10.96 0.77 -5.37
N THR A 109 9.76 0.87 -5.95
CA THR A 109 9.58 0.87 -7.41
C THR A 109 10.24 2.10 -8.04
N ILE A 110 10.03 3.27 -7.46
CA ILE A 110 10.65 4.53 -7.92
C ILE A 110 12.19 4.42 -7.85
N LEU A 111 12.73 3.92 -6.73
CA LEU A 111 14.17 3.72 -6.58
C LEU A 111 14.72 2.73 -7.62
N ASN A 112 14.01 1.64 -7.89
CA ASN A 112 14.38 0.67 -8.92
C ASN A 112 14.45 1.33 -10.31
N HIS A 113 13.52 2.23 -10.64
CA HIS A 113 13.56 2.99 -11.90
C HIS A 113 14.75 3.94 -11.96
N MET A 114 15.08 4.63 -10.87
CA MET A 114 16.25 5.51 -10.82
C MET A 114 17.55 4.75 -11.09
N VAL A 115 17.74 3.60 -10.44
CA VAL A 115 18.93 2.75 -10.65
C VAL A 115 18.99 2.26 -12.10
N SER A 116 17.86 1.84 -12.65
CA SER A 116 17.76 1.38 -14.04
C SER A 116 18.10 2.49 -15.04
N ALA A 117 17.68 3.73 -14.77
CA ALA A 117 18.01 4.88 -15.61
C ALA A 117 19.52 5.20 -15.60
N ILE A 118 20.17 5.11 -14.43
CA ILE A 118 21.62 5.29 -14.29
C ILE A 118 22.36 4.21 -15.09
N ASP A 119 21.97 2.95 -14.94
CA ASP A 119 22.58 1.84 -15.65
C ASP A 119 22.42 1.97 -17.18
N ALA A 120 21.23 2.33 -17.65
CA ALA A 120 20.97 2.58 -19.07
C ALA A 120 21.85 3.71 -19.63
N LEU A 121 22.04 4.81 -18.89
CA LEU A 121 22.94 5.90 -19.28
C LEU A 121 24.40 5.47 -19.30
N TYR A 122 24.83 4.67 -18.32
CA TYR A 122 26.17 4.11 -18.25
C TYR A 122 26.45 3.17 -19.44
N LEU A 123 25.55 2.22 -19.70
CA LEU A 123 25.61 1.30 -20.83
C LEU A 123 25.64 2.05 -22.17
N LYS A 124 24.81 3.08 -22.32
CA LYS A 124 24.82 3.96 -23.49
C LYS A 124 26.20 4.58 -23.69
N ARG A 125 26.80 5.16 -22.64
CA ARG A 125 28.12 5.80 -22.70
C ARG A 125 29.22 4.83 -23.14
N ILE A 126 29.28 3.62 -22.57
CA ILE A 126 30.32 2.65 -22.93
C ILE A 126 30.07 2.00 -24.30
N SER A 127 28.81 1.89 -24.72
CA SER A 127 28.45 1.32 -26.02
C SER A 127 28.61 2.32 -27.18
N GLN A 128 28.83 3.61 -26.94
CA GLN A 128 29.05 4.59 -28.00
C GLN A 128 30.25 4.25 -28.90
N ASN A 129 31.21 3.45 -28.41
CA ASN A 129 32.35 2.99 -29.20
C ASN A 129 32.07 1.70 -30.00
N LYS A 130 30.91 1.05 -29.78
CA LYS A 130 30.52 -0.18 -30.47
C LYS A 130 29.47 0.13 -31.52
N THR A 131 29.79 -0.16 -32.78
CA THR A 131 28.84 0.03 -33.89
C THR A 131 28.29 -1.32 -34.34
N LEU A 132 26.98 -1.46 -34.28
CA LEU A 132 26.24 -2.58 -34.88
C LEU A 132 25.70 -2.11 -36.23
N SER A 133 26.18 -2.68 -37.32
CA SER A 133 25.63 -2.45 -38.65
C SER A 133 24.86 -3.68 -39.14
N MET A 134 23.73 -3.42 -39.79
CA MET A 134 22.88 -4.42 -40.42
C MET A 134 22.87 -4.12 -41.91
N GLU A 135 23.43 -5.02 -42.71
CA GLU A 135 23.45 -4.90 -44.15
C GLU A 135 22.57 -5.98 -44.76
N THR A 136 21.70 -5.57 -45.68
CA THR A 136 20.90 -6.49 -46.49
C THR A 136 21.72 -6.89 -47.71
N TRP A 137 21.80 -8.18 -48.01
CA TRP A 137 22.39 -8.62 -49.26
C TRP A 137 21.37 -9.41 -50.07
N CYS A 138 21.37 -9.16 -51.38
CA CYS A 138 20.47 -9.79 -52.33
C CYS A 138 21.30 -10.38 -53.46
N GLN A 139 21.08 -11.66 -53.78
CA GLN A 139 21.78 -12.34 -54.86
C GLN A 139 20.86 -12.52 -56.06
N SER A 140 21.13 -11.76 -57.13
CA SER A 140 20.28 -11.70 -58.34
C SER A 140 20.16 -13.01 -59.11
N GLU A 141 21.12 -13.93 -58.99
CA GLU A 141 21.11 -15.20 -59.76
C GLU A 141 20.24 -16.29 -59.13
N THR A 142 20.09 -16.27 -57.80
CA THR A 142 19.34 -17.28 -57.03
C THR A 142 18.05 -16.74 -56.41
N GLY A 143 17.81 -15.42 -56.45
CA GLY A 143 16.64 -14.78 -55.85
C GLY A 143 16.63 -14.80 -54.31
N SER A 144 17.76 -15.12 -53.67
CA SER A 144 17.87 -15.20 -52.21
C SER A 144 18.10 -13.83 -51.59
N LEU A 145 17.33 -13.53 -50.55
CA LEU A 145 17.47 -12.36 -49.67
C LEU A 145 18.01 -12.79 -48.32
N GLY A 146 19.02 -12.08 -47.82
CA GLY A 146 19.63 -12.33 -46.54
C GLY A 146 20.03 -11.06 -45.80
N TYR A 147 20.42 -11.23 -44.54
CA TYR A 147 20.88 -10.15 -43.67
C TYR A 147 22.23 -10.53 -43.06
N THR A 148 23.12 -9.54 -42.94
CA THR A 148 24.41 -9.67 -42.27
C THR A 148 24.48 -8.67 -41.12
N LEU A 149 24.74 -9.19 -39.91
CA LEU A 149 25.00 -8.40 -38.72
C LEU A 149 26.51 -8.29 -38.50
N THR A 150 27.04 -7.07 -38.57
CA THR A 150 28.46 -6.80 -38.29
C THR A 150 28.59 -6.02 -36.99
N LEU A 151 29.40 -6.55 -36.07
CA LEU A 151 29.67 -5.94 -34.76
C LEU A 151 31.14 -5.48 -34.74
N ARG A 152 31.36 -4.16 -34.66
CA ARG A 152 32.71 -3.58 -34.52
C ARG A 152 32.94 -3.17 -33.08
N PHE A 153 34.07 -3.62 -32.52
CA PHE A 153 34.51 -3.37 -31.14
C PHE A 153 35.64 -2.34 -31.11
#